data_AF-A0A7S1DY08-F1
#
_entry.id   AF-A0A7S1DY08-F1
#
_cell.length_a   1.000
_cell.length_b   1.000
_cell.length_c   1.000
_cell.angle_alpha   90.00
_cell.angle_beta   90.00
_cell.angle_gamma   90.00
#
_symmetry.space_group_name_H-M   'P 1'
#
loop_
_entity.id
_entity.type
_entity.pdbx_description
1 polymer ?
#
loop_
_entity_poly.entity_id
_entity_poly.type
_entity_poly.pdbx_seq_one_letter_code
_entity_poly.pdbx_strand_id
1 'polypeptide(L)'
;KTFEIAYSASYLPAKEILQEIYDEVACGNEIRTVIMHGDRTSKYPVAKIDGTDTWKVGEKVRAERDEEKIPINPFTAGVYVATMMAQCDVLLEAGHPYSEVVNESVIEAVDSLCPYMHYRGIAFMVDNCSFTAKTGSRKWAPRFDYILDQLAYTAVDNGEPVNEELIEAFKTHKVHDAVTECCKLRPAVDISLFAETSTKEIVIQ
;
A
#
# COMPACT_ATOMS: atom_id res chain seq x y z
N LYS A 1 -18.53 11.53 6.40
CA LYS A 1 -19.57 10.57 5.93
C LYS A 1 -19.02 9.56 4.92
N THR A 2 -18.81 9.84 3.63
CA THR A 2 -18.32 8.81 2.67
C THR A 2 -16.98 8.18 3.07
N PHE A 3 -16.02 9.01 3.53
CA PHE A 3 -14.76 8.53 4.10
C PHE A 3 -14.98 7.58 5.28
N GLU A 4 -15.82 7.97 6.24
CA GLU A 4 -16.08 7.21 7.47
C GLU A 4 -16.76 5.86 7.17
N ILE A 5 -17.66 5.82 6.18
CA ILE A 5 -18.27 4.57 5.69
C ILE A 5 -17.19 3.63 5.15
N ALA A 6 -16.37 4.10 4.21
CA ALA A 6 -15.31 3.30 3.62
C ALA A 6 -14.27 2.86 4.65
N TYR A 7 -13.87 3.78 5.54
CA TYR A 7 -12.89 3.51 6.58
C TYR A 7 -13.40 2.43 7.54
N SER A 8 -14.61 2.62 8.07
CA SER A 8 -15.24 1.69 9.00
C SER A 8 -15.40 0.30 8.42
N ALA A 9 -15.78 0.19 7.14
CA ALA A 9 -15.98 -1.09 6.49
C ALA A 9 -14.66 -1.79 6.12
N SER A 10 -13.58 -1.03 5.86
CA SER A 10 -12.33 -1.59 5.34
C SER A 10 -11.30 -1.93 6.41
N TYR A 11 -11.35 -1.29 7.58
CA TYR A 11 -10.29 -1.38 8.60
C TYR A 11 -10.06 -2.82 9.08
N LEU A 12 -11.10 -3.54 9.53
CA LEU A 12 -10.94 -4.91 10.03
C LEU A 12 -10.58 -5.92 8.93
N PRO A 13 -11.23 -5.93 7.75
CA PRO A 13 -10.79 -6.74 6.61
C PRO A 13 -9.32 -6.53 6.25
N ALA A 14 -8.87 -5.27 6.16
CA ALA A 14 -7.47 -4.98 5.88
C ALA A 14 -6.55 -5.48 7.01
N LYS A 15 -6.93 -5.25 8.28
CA LYS A 15 -6.15 -5.67 9.46
C LYS A 15 -5.98 -7.19 9.53
N GLU A 16 -6.99 -7.96 9.14
CA GLU A 16 -6.90 -9.43 9.09
C GLU A 16 -5.76 -9.90 8.18
N ILE A 17 -5.71 -9.40 6.94
CA ILE A 17 -4.65 -9.76 6.00
C ILE A 17 -3.29 -9.24 6.47
N LEU A 18 -3.23 -8.04 7.04
CA LEU A 18 -1.99 -7.49 7.58
C LEU A 18 -1.44 -8.33 8.75
N GLN A 19 -2.31 -8.78 9.65
CA GLN A 19 -1.93 -9.67 10.75
C GLN A 19 -1.44 -11.03 10.23
N GLU A 20 -2.14 -11.62 9.25
CA GLU A 20 -1.71 -12.87 8.60
C GLU A 20 -0.30 -12.71 7.99
N ILE A 21 -0.07 -11.61 7.27
CA ILE A 21 1.26 -11.29 6.69
C ILE A 21 2.30 -11.19 7.79
N TYR A 22 2.01 -10.44 8.86
CA TYR A 22 2.95 -10.24 9.96
C TYR A 22 3.32 -11.57 10.62
N ASP A 23 2.34 -12.41 10.93
CA ASP A 23 2.56 -13.72 11.56
C ASP A 23 3.39 -14.66 10.66
N GLU A 24 3.09 -14.69 9.36
CA GLU A 24 3.84 -15.47 8.36
C GLU A 24 5.29 -15.00 8.20
N VAL A 25 5.55 -13.70 8.31
CA VAL A 25 6.91 -13.13 8.30
C VAL A 25 7.63 -13.46 9.60
N ALA A 26 7.00 -13.21 10.74
CA ALA A 26 7.59 -13.39 12.07
C ALA A 26 7.96 -14.86 12.35
N CYS A 27 7.16 -15.83 11.89
CA CYS A 27 7.47 -17.25 12.02
C CYS A 27 8.48 -17.77 10.97
N GLY A 28 8.83 -16.97 9.97
CA GLY A 28 9.80 -17.31 8.92
C GLY A 28 9.23 -18.08 7.73
N ASN A 29 7.92 -18.34 7.68
CA ASN A 29 7.26 -18.98 6.53
C ASN A 29 7.42 -18.15 5.26
N GLU A 30 7.24 -16.82 5.37
CA GLU A 30 7.35 -15.94 4.21
C GLU A 30 8.79 -15.91 3.66
N ILE A 31 9.78 -15.87 4.55
CA ILE A 31 11.21 -15.94 4.17
C ILE A 31 11.49 -17.25 3.42
N ARG A 32 11.00 -18.38 3.94
CA ARG A 32 11.15 -19.68 3.27
C ARG A 32 10.50 -19.68 1.88
N THR A 33 9.31 -19.09 1.77
CA THR A 33 8.56 -18.98 0.51
C THR A 33 9.33 -18.19 -0.53
N VAL A 34 9.94 -17.06 -0.14
CA VAL A 34 10.74 -16.21 -1.04
C VAL A 34 11.98 -16.95 -1.54
N ILE A 35 12.68 -17.69 -0.67
CA ILE A 35 13.83 -18.52 -1.05
C ILE A 35 13.42 -19.54 -2.12
N MET A 36 12.34 -20.28 -1.86
CA MET A 36 11.84 -21.28 -2.83
C MET A 36 11.34 -20.64 -4.13
N HIS A 37 10.85 -19.40 -4.08
CA HIS A 37 10.52 -18.66 -5.31
C HIS A 37 11.78 -18.36 -6.10
N GLY A 38 12.84 -17.88 -5.44
CA GLY A 38 14.16 -17.65 -6.03
C GLY A 38 14.65 -18.86 -6.83
N ASP A 39 14.62 -20.05 -6.23
CA ASP A 39 15.03 -21.31 -6.88
C ASP A 39 14.25 -21.62 -8.18
N ARG A 40 13.00 -21.15 -8.26
CA ARG A 40 12.10 -21.39 -9.38
C ARG A 40 12.17 -20.34 -10.48
N THR A 41 12.81 -19.20 -10.25
CA THR A 41 12.79 -18.06 -11.19
C THR A 41 13.39 -18.40 -12.57
N SER A 42 14.37 -19.30 -12.63
CA SER A 42 14.95 -19.76 -13.89
C SER A 42 13.94 -20.51 -14.78
N LYS A 43 12.92 -21.12 -14.18
CA LYS A 43 11.84 -21.85 -14.86
C LYS A 43 10.57 -21.00 -15.00
N TYR A 44 10.27 -20.18 -13.99
CA TYR A 44 9.08 -19.34 -13.92
C TYR A 44 9.51 -17.90 -13.59
N PRO A 45 9.90 -17.10 -14.61
CA PRO A 45 10.36 -15.74 -14.40
C PRO A 45 9.25 -14.83 -13.87
N VAL A 46 9.63 -13.77 -13.16
CA VAL A 46 8.71 -12.77 -12.64
C VAL A 46 8.15 -11.94 -13.80
N ALA A 47 6.88 -12.15 -14.13
CA ALA A 47 6.21 -11.47 -15.23
C ALA A 47 5.66 -10.08 -14.86
N LYS A 48 5.26 -9.33 -15.90
CA LYS A 48 4.59 -8.04 -15.79
C LYS A 48 3.22 -8.15 -15.10
N ILE A 49 2.85 -7.11 -14.37
CA ILE A 49 1.58 -7.02 -13.62
C ILE A 49 0.65 -5.90 -14.13
N ASP A 50 1.11 -5.11 -15.11
CA ASP A 50 0.42 -3.93 -15.65
C ASP A 50 -0.25 -4.19 -17.01
N GLY A 51 -0.44 -5.45 -17.40
CA GLY A 51 -1.08 -5.82 -18.68
C GLY A 51 -2.61 -5.80 -18.68
N THR A 52 -3.26 -5.56 -17.54
CA THR A 52 -4.72 -5.60 -17.38
C THR A 52 -5.39 -4.25 -17.62
N ASP A 53 -6.72 -4.24 -17.71
CA ASP A 53 -7.49 -3.08 -18.19
C ASP A 53 -7.25 -1.80 -17.39
N THR A 54 -7.21 -1.88 -16.06
CA THR A 54 -6.95 -0.73 -15.18
C THR A 54 -5.65 -0.01 -15.55
N TRP A 55 -4.59 -0.76 -15.85
CA TRP A 55 -3.27 -0.21 -16.14
C TRP A 55 -3.16 0.34 -17.56
N LYS A 56 -3.82 -0.29 -18.53
CA LYS A 56 -3.96 0.23 -19.91
C LYS A 56 -4.76 1.53 -19.95
N VAL A 57 -5.82 1.64 -19.13
CA VAL A 57 -6.55 2.91 -18.95
C VAL A 57 -5.63 3.94 -18.29
N GLY A 58 -4.86 3.54 -17.28
CA GLY A 58 -3.91 4.40 -16.59
C GLY A 58 -2.86 5.03 -17.52
N GLU A 59 -2.38 4.33 -18.56
CA GLU A 59 -1.48 4.90 -19.57
C GLU A 59 -2.11 6.09 -20.29
N LYS A 60 -3.38 5.97 -20.71
CA LYS A 60 -4.10 7.06 -21.38
C LYS A 60 -4.35 8.23 -20.44
N VAL A 61 -4.76 7.94 -19.20
CA VAL A 61 -4.95 8.97 -18.16
C VAL A 61 -3.66 9.75 -17.90
N ARG A 62 -2.51 9.08 -17.83
CA ARG A 62 -1.21 9.75 -17.64
C ARG A 62 -0.80 10.59 -18.84
N ALA A 63 -1.09 10.16 -20.06
CA ALA A 63 -0.77 10.91 -21.28
C ALA A 63 -1.51 12.25 -21.37
N GLU A 64 -2.70 12.35 -20.77
CA GLU A 64 -3.56 13.54 -20.76
C GLU A 64 -3.58 14.25 -19.40
N ARG A 65 -2.69 13.86 -18.47
CA ARG A 65 -2.76 14.29 -17.07
C ARG A 65 -2.51 15.80 -16.91
N ASP A 66 -3.38 16.42 -16.13
CA ASP A 66 -3.23 17.77 -15.60
C ASP A 66 -3.05 17.66 -14.08
N GLU A 67 -1.85 17.95 -13.57
CA GLU A 67 -1.50 17.80 -12.15
C GLU A 67 -2.41 18.64 -11.24
N GLU A 68 -2.89 19.79 -11.71
CA GLU A 68 -3.77 20.69 -10.96
C GLU A 68 -5.22 20.19 -10.83
N LYS A 69 -5.58 19.13 -11.58
CA LYS A 69 -6.95 18.60 -11.64
C LYS A 69 -7.10 17.19 -11.07
N ILE A 70 -6.09 16.69 -10.36
CA ILE A 70 -6.16 15.36 -9.74
C ILE A 70 -7.20 15.36 -8.61
N PRO A 71 -8.27 14.54 -8.70
CA PRO A 71 -9.32 14.55 -7.71
C PRO A 71 -8.93 13.76 -6.45
N ILE A 72 -9.44 14.19 -5.30
CA ILE A 72 -9.44 13.37 -4.07
C ILE A 72 -10.81 12.70 -3.95
N ASN A 73 -10.85 11.39 -4.16
CA ASN A 73 -12.07 10.60 -3.96
C ASN A 73 -12.21 10.22 -2.46
N PRO A 74 -13.25 10.66 -1.74
CA PRO A 74 -13.39 10.39 -0.31
C PRO A 74 -13.54 8.91 0.04
N PHE A 75 -14.13 8.10 -0.83
CA PHE A 75 -14.27 6.65 -0.60
C PHE A 75 -12.91 5.97 -0.70
N THR A 76 -12.17 6.24 -1.78
CA THR A 76 -10.79 5.74 -1.96
C THR A 76 -9.88 6.15 -0.81
N ALA A 77 -9.98 7.41 -0.36
CA ALA A 77 -9.24 7.88 0.80
C ALA A 77 -9.59 7.09 2.08
N GLY A 78 -10.87 6.78 2.30
CA GLY A 78 -11.30 5.99 3.45
C GLY A 78 -10.73 4.57 3.45
N VAL A 79 -10.77 3.88 2.30
CA VAL A 79 -10.16 2.54 2.16
C VAL A 79 -8.65 2.61 2.39
N TYR A 80 -7.95 3.53 1.73
CA TYR A 80 -6.49 3.63 1.80
C TYR A 80 -6.00 3.96 3.23
N VAL A 81 -6.64 4.95 3.88
CA VAL A 81 -6.27 5.35 5.24
C VAL A 81 -6.66 4.28 6.27
N ALA A 82 -7.76 3.54 6.07
CA ALA A 82 -8.09 2.41 6.94
C ALA A 82 -7.01 1.32 6.91
N THR A 83 -6.53 0.95 5.72
CA THR A 83 -5.43 -0.02 5.59
C THR A 83 -4.14 0.50 6.22
N MET A 84 -3.81 1.78 6.01
CA MET A 84 -2.63 2.41 6.63
C MET A 84 -2.69 2.37 8.16
N MET A 85 -3.84 2.74 8.74
CA MET A 85 -4.03 2.71 10.19
C MET A 85 -4.04 1.29 10.74
N ALA A 86 -4.66 0.34 10.03
CA ALA A 86 -4.61 -1.07 10.40
C ALA A 86 -3.17 -1.60 10.44
N GLN A 87 -2.31 -1.21 9.48
CA GLN A 87 -0.90 -1.59 9.48
C GLN A 87 -0.14 -0.98 10.66
N CYS A 88 -0.39 0.31 10.95
CA CYS A 88 0.18 0.95 12.12
C CYS A 88 -0.15 0.19 13.41
N ASP A 89 -1.41 -0.22 13.57
CA ASP A 89 -1.86 -0.92 14.77
C ASP A 89 -1.28 -2.32 14.88
N VAL A 90 -1.18 -3.09 13.79
CA VAL A 90 -0.53 -4.42 13.79
C VAL A 90 0.92 -4.31 14.29
N LEU A 91 1.68 -3.33 13.78
CA LEU A 91 3.08 -3.16 14.19
C LEU A 91 3.20 -2.65 15.63
N LEU A 92 2.34 -1.72 16.06
CA LEU A 92 2.33 -1.23 17.44
C LEU A 92 1.95 -2.33 18.43
N GLU A 93 0.95 -3.16 18.11
CA GLU A 93 0.52 -4.31 18.91
C GLU A 93 1.63 -5.36 19.03
N ALA A 94 2.45 -5.51 17.99
CA ALA A 94 3.65 -6.36 18.01
C ALA A 94 4.88 -5.72 18.69
N GLY A 95 4.77 -4.47 19.16
CA GLY A 95 5.79 -3.80 19.97
C GLY A 95 6.83 -3.00 19.18
N HIS A 96 6.59 -2.69 17.90
CA HIS A 96 7.49 -1.85 17.12
C HIS A 96 7.47 -0.38 17.60
N PRO A 97 8.61 0.33 17.57
CA PRO A 97 8.68 1.74 17.92
C PRO A 97 8.01 2.63 16.87
N TYR A 98 7.43 3.75 17.32
CA TYR A 98 6.73 4.70 16.43
C TYR A 98 7.55 5.15 15.22
N SER A 99 8.86 5.36 15.36
CA SER A 99 9.71 5.76 14.23
C SER A 99 9.74 4.72 13.12
N GLU A 100 9.72 3.43 13.47
CA GLU A 100 9.66 2.34 12.48
C GLU A 100 8.25 2.25 11.89
N VAL A 101 7.22 2.24 12.73
CA VAL A 101 5.82 2.18 12.29
C VAL A 101 5.49 3.30 11.29
N VAL A 102 5.89 4.53 11.61
CA VAL A 102 5.64 5.69 10.75
C VAL A 102 6.45 5.64 9.45
N ASN A 103 7.72 5.22 9.50
CA ASN A 103 8.52 5.12 8.28
C ASN A 103 7.97 4.05 7.34
N GLU A 104 7.70 2.86 7.84
CA GLU A 104 7.27 1.69 7.06
C GLU A 104 5.81 1.78 6.58
N SER A 105 4.94 2.48 7.33
CA SER A 105 3.49 2.50 7.04
C SER A 105 3.00 3.82 6.45
N VAL A 106 3.76 4.91 6.60
CA VAL A 106 3.34 6.25 6.18
C VAL A 106 4.36 6.90 5.25
N ILE A 107 5.57 7.19 5.75
CA ILE A 107 6.55 8.03 5.04
C ILE A 107 7.04 7.35 3.77
N GLU A 108 7.45 6.08 3.83
CA GLU A 108 7.94 5.39 2.63
C GLU A 108 6.87 5.29 1.55
N ALA A 109 5.61 5.06 1.94
CA ALA A 109 4.50 5.05 1.00
C ALA A 109 4.36 6.40 0.29
N VAL A 110 4.25 7.51 1.03
CA VAL A 110 3.88 8.81 0.44
C VAL A 110 5.05 9.59 -0.15
N ASP A 111 6.25 9.50 0.43
CA ASP A 111 7.43 10.26 -0.02
C ASP A 111 8.27 9.48 -1.04
N SER A 112 8.14 8.15 -1.11
CA SER A 112 8.94 7.29 -2.01
C SER A 112 8.08 6.51 -3.02
N LEU A 113 7.23 5.59 -2.57
CA LEU A 113 6.62 4.59 -3.46
C LEU A 113 5.44 5.12 -4.29
N CYS A 114 4.51 5.86 -3.68
CA CYS A 114 3.37 6.47 -4.38
C CYS A 114 3.82 7.40 -5.51
N PRO A 115 4.88 8.23 -5.38
CA PRO A 115 5.45 8.97 -6.49
C PRO A 115 5.82 8.11 -7.71
N TYR A 116 6.47 6.94 -7.49
CA TYR A 116 6.80 6.02 -8.60
C TYR A 116 5.54 5.51 -9.30
N MET A 117 4.52 5.12 -8.52
CA MET A 117 3.24 4.66 -9.06
C MET A 117 2.51 5.78 -9.82
N HIS A 118 2.52 7.01 -9.30
CA HIS A 118 1.95 8.17 -9.99
C HIS A 118 2.67 8.42 -11.31
N TYR A 119 4.00 8.32 -11.34
CA TYR A 119 4.79 8.60 -12.54
C TYR A 119 4.51 7.62 -13.68
N ARG A 120 4.54 6.30 -13.44
CA ARG A 120 4.45 5.29 -14.52
C ARG A 120 3.58 4.06 -14.20
N GLY A 121 2.76 4.10 -13.16
CA GLY A 121 1.84 3.02 -12.80
C GLY A 121 2.48 1.96 -11.87
N ILE A 122 1.68 0.96 -11.50
CA ILE A 122 2.06 0.02 -10.42
C ILE A 122 3.31 -0.80 -10.73
N ALA A 123 3.50 -1.25 -11.98
CA ALA A 123 4.67 -2.05 -12.33
C ALA A 123 5.95 -1.23 -12.16
N PHE A 124 5.93 0.06 -12.45
CA PHE A 124 7.08 0.92 -12.22
C PHE A 124 7.42 1.05 -10.73
N MET A 125 6.43 1.11 -9.85
CA MET A 125 6.70 1.08 -8.41
C MET A 125 7.22 -0.29 -7.96
N VAL A 126 6.46 -1.36 -8.23
CA VAL A 126 6.76 -2.71 -7.72
C VAL A 126 8.07 -3.25 -8.30
N ASP A 127 8.29 -3.10 -9.60
CA ASP A 127 9.44 -3.69 -10.27
C ASP A 127 10.74 -2.90 -10.07
N ASN A 128 10.69 -1.71 -9.45
CA ASN A 128 11.88 -1.01 -8.94
C ASN A 128 12.24 -1.39 -7.50
N CYS A 129 11.41 -2.17 -6.81
CA CYS A 129 11.74 -2.71 -5.49
C CYS A 129 12.60 -3.99 -5.57
N SER A 130 12.97 -4.53 -4.42
CA SER A 130 13.73 -5.78 -4.31
C SER A 130 12.94 -7.00 -4.82
N PHE A 131 13.63 -8.12 -5.08
CA PHE A 131 12.98 -9.38 -5.44
C PHE A 131 11.94 -9.81 -4.40
N THR A 132 12.28 -9.73 -3.11
CA THR A 132 11.38 -10.03 -1.98
C THR A 132 10.09 -9.20 -2.04
N ALA A 133 10.22 -7.89 -2.25
CA ALA A 133 9.06 -6.98 -2.35
C ALA A 133 8.20 -7.29 -3.58
N LYS A 134 8.81 -7.56 -4.73
CA LYS A 134 8.10 -7.96 -5.96
C LYS A 134 7.27 -9.23 -5.77
N THR A 135 7.84 -10.24 -5.11
CA THR A 135 7.16 -11.50 -4.85
C THR A 135 6.08 -11.35 -3.79
N GLY A 136 6.32 -10.56 -2.73
CA GLY A 136 5.35 -10.26 -1.69
C GLY A 136 4.13 -9.54 -2.26
N SER A 137 4.34 -8.47 -3.03
CA SER A 137 3.25 -7.74 -3.69
C SER A 137 2.37 -8.67 -4.55
N ARG A 138 2.98 -9.55 -5.36
CA ARG A 138 2.25 -10.50 -6.21
C ARG A 138 1.49 -11.58 -5.42
N LYS A 139 2.01 -12.00 -4.27
CA LYS A 139 1.36 -12.99 -3.40
C LYS A 139 0.18 -12.37 -2.64
N TRP A 140 0.37 -11.17 -2.09
CA TRP A 140 -0.55 -10.60 -1.11
C TRP A 140 -1.53 -9.58 -1.67
N ALA A 141 -1.23 -8.88 -2.78
CA ALA A 141 -2.19 -7.92 -3.37
C ALA A 141 -3.54 -8.55 -3.71
N PRO A 142 -3.63 -9.77 -4.29
CA PRO A 142 -4.92 -10.41 -4.55
C PRO A 142 -5.71 -10.75 -3.28
N ARG A 143 -5.03 -10.91 -2.12
CA ARG A 143 -5.70 -11.18 -0.84
C ARG A 143 -6.43 -9.95 -0.32
N PHE A 144 -5.82 -8.76 -0.45
CA PHE A 144 -6.46 -7.49 -0.14
C PHE A 144 -7.63 -7.18 -1.08
N ASP A 145 -7.44 -7.39 -2.39
CA ASP A 145 -8.50 -7.24 -3.40
C ASP A 145 -9.74 -8.06 -3.01
N TYR A 146 -9.55 -9.37 -2.81
CA TYR A 146 -10.65 -10.27 -2.47
C TYR A 146 -11.32 -9.96 -1.13
N ILE A 147 -10.56 -9.65 -0.08
CA ILE A 147 -11.18 -9.43 1.24
C ILE A 147 -11.96 -8.12 1.29
N LEU A 148 -11.51 -7.08 0.57
CA LEU A 148 -12.22 -5.82 0.45
C LEU A 148 -13.52 -6.02 -0.35
N ASP A 149 -13.46 -6.70 -1.49
CA ASP A 149 -14.65 -7.00 -2.29
C ASP A 149 -15.65 -7.86 -1.52
N GLN A 150 -15.19 -8.90 -0.83
CA GLN A 150 -16.06 -9.86 -0.15
C GLN A 150 -16.71 -9.31 1.11
N LEU A 151 -15.99 -8.48 1.88
CA LEU A 151 -16.43 -8.04 3.20
C LEU A 151 -16.67 -6.53 3.25
N ALA A 152 -15.69 -5.71 2.88
CA ALA A 152 -15.79 -4.27 3.05
C ALA A 152 -16.85 -3.65 2.12
N TYR A 153 -16.81 -4.00 0.83
CA TYR A 153 -17.73 -3.43 -0.16
C TYR A 153 -19.13 -4.02 -0.05
N THR A 154 -19.26 -5.29 0.35
CA THR A 154 -20.58 -5.86 0.67
C THR A 154 -21.21 -5.19 1.89
N ALA A 155 -20.44 -4.87 2.94
CA ALA A 155 -20.94 -4.11 4.09
C ALA A 155 -21.41 -2.70 3.70
N VAL A 156 -20.66 -2.02 2.81
CA VAL A 156 -21.05 -0.71 2.26
C VAL A 156 -22.35 -0.81 1.47
N ASP A 157 -22.47 -1.78 0.56
CA ASP A 157 -23.66 -1.97 -0.28
C ASP A 157 -24.90 -2.35 0.53
N ASN A 158 -24.72 -3.09 1.63
CA ASN A 158 -25.77 -3.43 2.57
C ASN A 158 -26.14 -2.27 3.51
N GLY A 159 -25.43 -1.14 3.46
CA GLY A 159 -25.70 0.02 4.29
C GLY A 159 -25.43 -0.23 5.78
N GLU A 160 -24.42 -1.05 6.09
CA GLU A 160 -24.05 -1.30 7.48
C GLU A 160 -23.68 0.00 8.21
N PRO A 161 -24.03 0.14 9.50
CA PRO A 161 -23.77 1.36 10.24
C PRO A 161 -22.27 1.60 10.42
N VAL A 162 -21.87 2.87 10.35
CA VAL A 162 -20.50 3.29 10.66
C VAL A 162 -20.18 2.95 12.12
N ASN A 163 -19.03 2.35 12.36
CA ASN A 163 -18.49 2.14 13.68
C ASN A 163 -17.90 3.46 14.20
N GLU A 164 -18.71 4.24 14.92
CA GLU A 164 -18.31 5.54 15.46
C GLU A 164 -17.15 5.46 16.45
N GLU A 165 -17.02 4.36 17.20
CA GLU A 165 -15.89 4.16 18.12
C GLU A 165 -14.57 4.02 17.37
N LEU A 166 -14.59 3.27 16.26
CA LEU A 166 -13.42 3.12 15.39
C LEU A 166 -13.03 4.45 14.72
N ILE A 167 -14.01 5.27 14.33
CA ILE A 167 -13.77 6.60 13.77
C ILE A 167 -13.18 7.55 14.82
N GLU A 168 -13.67 7.49 16.07
CA GLU A 168 -13.12 8.30 17.15
C GLU A 168 -11.70 7.85 17.53
N ALA A 169 -11.46 6.53 17.56
CA ALA A 169 -10.13 5.97 17.76
C ALA A 169 -9.16 6.42 16.67
N PHE A 170 -9.60 6.44 15.40
CA PHE A 170 -8.84 7.03 14.30
C PHE A 170 -8.50 8.51 14.57
N LYS A 171 -9.49 9.35 14.90
CA LYS A 171 -9.30 10.80 15.09
C LYS A 171 -8.33 11.13 16.24
N THR A 172 -8.31 10.29 17.26
CA THR A 172 -7.52 10.50 18.49
C THR A 172 -6.25 9.65 18.56
N HIS A 173 -5.91 8.94 17.47
CA HIS A 173 -4.78 8.03 17.47
C HIS A 173 -3.43 8.76 17.64
N LYS A 174 -2.58 8.27 18.54
CA LYS A 174 -1.28 8.91 18.85
C LYS A 174 -0.26 8.85 17.71
N VAL A 175 -0.49 7.99 16.70
CA VAL A 175 0.38 7.93 15.52
C VAL A 175 0.39 9.27 14.77
N HIS A 176 -0.67 10.07 14.83
CA HIS A 176 -0.73 11.38 14.15
C HIS A 176 0.34 12.35 14.69
N ASP A 177 0.53 12.36 16.01
CA ASP A 177 1.59 13.14 16.65
C ASP A 177 2.97 12.60 16.26
N ALA A 178 3.13 11.28 16.23
CA ALA A 178 4.39 10.65 15.82
C ALA A 178 4.75 10.97 14.36
N VAL A 179 3.77 10.93 13.44
CA VAL A 179 3.94 11.36 12.04
C VAL A 179 4.41 12.80 11.98
N THR A 180 3.78 13.70 12.77
CA THR A 180 4.18 15.11 12.82
C THR A 180 5.63 15.28 13.25
N GLU A 181 6.08 14.56 14.27
CA GLU A 181 7.48 14.61 14.73
C GLU A 181 8.45 14.00 13.71
N CYS A 182 8.13 12.84 13.13
CA CYS A 182 8.98 12.21 12.12
C CYS A 182 9.11 13.06 10.86
N CYS A 183 8.05 13.73 10.41
CA CYS A 183 8.07 14.62 9.26
C CYS A 183 9.00 15.83 9.43
N LYS A 184 9.36 16.24 10.66
CA LYS A 184 10.37 17.29 10.89
C LYS A 184 11.78 16.86 10.49
N LEU A 185 12.03 15.55 10.39
CA LEU A 185 13.32 14.97 10.07
C LEU A 185 13.46 14.59 8.59
N ARG A 186 12.39 14.76 7.79
CA ARG A 186 12.40 14.41 6.37
C ARG A 186 13.30 15.36 5.56
N PRO A 187 13.89 14.91 4.44
CA PRO A 187 14.59 15.80 3.53
C PRO A 187 13.73 16.99 3.09
N ALA A 188 14.34 18.16 2.91
CA ALA A 188 13.60 19.37 2.50
C ALA A 188 13.19 19.38 1.02
N VAL A 189 13.47 18.30 0.29
CA VAL A 189 13.21 18.17 -1.14
C VAL A 189 12.42 16.88 -1.41
N ASP A 190 11.36 17.00 -2.20
CA ASP A 190 10.60 15.85 -2.66
C ASP A 190 11.37 15.11 -3.77
N ILE A 191 11.07 13.83 -3.96
CA ILE A 191 11.73 13.01 -4.97
C ILE A 191 11.41 13.50 -6.40
N SER A 192 12.44 13.60 -7.24
CA SER A 192 12.28 13.89 -8.66
C SER A 192 12.48 12.62 -9.48
N LEU A 193 11.47 12.28 -10.29
CA LEU A 193 11.46 11.08 -11.13
C LEU A 193 11.73 11.36 -12.62
N PHE A 194 11.99 12.63 -12.96
CA PHE A 194 12.10 13.11 -14.34
C PHE A 194 13.55 13.22 -14.84
N ALA A 195 14.55 12.99 -13.98
CA ALA A 195 15.94 13.03 -14.38
C ALA A 195 16.32 11.76 -15.18
N GLU A 196 17.18 11.91 -16.20
CA GLU A 196 17.80 10.75 -16.86
C GLU A 196 18.52 9.91 -15.80
N THR A 197 18.04 8.70 -15.56
CA THR A 197 18.65 7.80 -14.59
C THR A 197 19.94 7.23 -15.17
N SER A 198 21.04 7.31 -14.41
CA SER A 198 22.28 6.57 -14.72
C SER A 198 22.12 5.06 -14.47
N THR A 199 21.04 4.66 -13.80
CA THR A 199 20.72 3.26 -13.50
C THR A 199 20.00 2.68 -14.71
N LYS A 200 20.65 1.74 -15.40
CA LYS A 200 20.01 0.98 -16.49
C LYS A 200 18.76 0.30 -15.93
N GLU A 201 17.58 0.63 -16.47
CA GLU A 201 16.37 -0.15 -16.22
C GLU A 201 16.68 -1.61 -16.60
N ILE A 202 16.74 -2.49 -15.59
CA ILE A 202 16.87 -3.93 -15.84
C ILE A 202 15.48 -4.39 -16.28
N VAL A 203 15.21 -4.25 -17.58
CA VAL A 203 14.09 -4.93 -18.22
C VAL A 203 14.42 -6.41 -18.17
N ILE A 204 13.87 -7.11 -17.17
CA ILE A 204 13.88 -8.57 -17.15
C ILE A 204 12.95 -8.96 -18.32
N GLN A 205 13.55 -9.37 -19.44
CA GLN A 205 12.85 -9.95 -20.58
C GLN A 205 12.28 -11.32 -20.23
#